data_AF-A0A0F8A255-F1
#
_entry.id   AF-A0A0F8A255-F1
#
_cell.length_a   1.000
_cell.length_b   1.000
_cell.length_c   1.000
_cell.angle_alpha   90.00
_cell.angle_beta   90.00
_cell.angle_gamma   90.00
#
_symmetry.space_group_name_H-M   'P 1'
#
loop_
_entity.id
_entity.type
_entity.pdbx_description
1 polymer ?
#
loop_
_entity_poly.entity_id
_entity_poly.type
_entity_poly.pdbx_seq_one_letter_code
_entity_poly.pdbx_strand_id
1 'polypeptide(L)'
;MRPAIPATLLISATTTAWAALYETILPSERPTATKDPWQCTTETLPQYFDVPKPTGRLASAVQSYNLELVKGCEPTGLNAYSIPACAFPEPSKWCAFTTAAPSTLLPEFSSYASSASSWWSARSSTAIELAEECPSGWFKAMVDTPGGSAWLNLTLIFSECYAEAHTTSSISWITSAPSATTTSRITGMGPQSTPTSDVDNGGDQLNVNQPNQLALHPAYRWGYFESVWSSRPTWISKAKDMVQSTWDREYKTLDIPLEISDEPAAKPQRTQYYSPFERYKDIARTCPCEEEHPDTAEDEHARWQQDLLPTDSDIRDPREYWHAQRFKYPRPLRMALDFMTVQAMSAECERLFSAAGRMVTPRRTQLEANTIALCQVLRSWLQAGIVETSTQYY
;
A
#
# COMPACT_ATOMS: atom_id res chain seq x y z
N MET A 1 -19.54 -11.43 32.63
CA MET A 1 -19.07 -10.14 33.19
C MET A 1 -17.61 -10.28 33.57
N ARG A 2 -16.71 -9.77 32.72
CA ARG A 2 -15.30 -9.50 33.03
C ARG A 2 -15.10 -8.00 32.79
N PRO A 3 -14.32 -7.29 33.61
CA PRO A 3 -14.34 -5.84 33.59
C PRO A 3 -13.57 -5.31 32.37
N ALA A 4 -14.15 -4.31 31.72
CA ALA A 4 -13.46 -3.48 30.74
C ALA A 4 -12.40 -2.63 31.46
N ILE A 5 -11.16 -2.67 30.98
CA ILE A 5 -10.10 -1.77 31.41
C ILE A 5 -10.13 -0.56 30.47
N PRO A 6 -10.29 0.68 30.96
CA PRO A 6 -10.41 1.85 30.09
C PRO A 6 -9.04 2.26 29.54
N ALA A 7 -9.06 2.67 28.27
CA ALA A 7 -7.93 3.26 27.56
C ALA A 7 -7.54 4.61 28.17
N THR A 8 -6.45 4.64 28.95
CA THR A 8 -5.49 5.77 29.08
C THR A 8 -4.42 5.42 30.11
N LEU A 9 -3.24 4.96 29.64
CA LEU A 9 -1.89 5.11 30.23
C LEU A 9 -0.98 4.04 29.61
N LEU A 10 -0.39 4.35 28.44
CA LEU A 10 0.83 3.66 27.98
C LEU A 10 2.03 4.48 28.46
N ILE A 11 2.36 4.37 29.74
CA ILE A 11 3.68 4.78 30.26
C ILE A 11 4.11 3.73 31.28
N SER A 12 5.24 3.08 31.01
CA SER A 12 5.92 2.01 31.76
C SER A 12 5.30 0.61 31.71
N ALA A 13 5.44 -0.07 30.56
CA ALA A 13 5.44 -1.53 30.58
C ALA A 13 6.75 -2.02 31.25
N THR A 14 6.67 -2.97 32.17
CA THR A 14 7.85 -3.63 32.74
C THR A 14 8.63 -4.34 31.63
N THR A 15 9.95 -4.46 31.75
CA THR A 15 10.84 -5.08 30.73
C THR A 15 10.38 -6.45 30.23
N THR A 16 9.70 -7.21 31.10
CA THR A 16 9.09 -8.51 30.81
C THR A 16 7.88 -8.45 29.88
N ALA A 17 7.05 -7.42 29.96
CA ALA A 17 5.90 -7.24 29.08
C ALA A 17 6.32 -6.75 27.69
N TRP A 18 7.37 -5.93 27.62
CA TRP A 18 7.94 -5.48 26.34
C TRP A 18 8.59 -6.64 25.57
N ALA A 19 9.36 -7.49 26.24
CA ALA A 19 9.98 -8.66 25.61
C ALA A 19 8.93 -9.65 25.05
N ALA A 20 7.85 -9.89 25.78
CA ALA A 20 6.76 -10.76 25.31
C ALA A 20 6.04 -10.18 24.08
N LEU A 21 5.83 -8.86 24.05
CA LEU A 21 5.23 -8.17 22.89
C LEU A 21 6.17 -8.18 21.67
N TYR A 22 7.49 -8.10 21.87
CA TYR A 22 8.45 -8.19 20.78
C TYR A 22 8.50 -9.57 20.14
N GLU A 23 8.45 -10.64 20.93
CA GLU A 23 8.39 -12.01 20.39
C GLU A 23 7.10 -12.24 19.58
N THR A 24 5.98 -11.63 19.99
CA THR A 24 4.72 -11.69 19.24
C THR A 24 4.79 -10.90 17.93
N ILE A 25 5.31 -9.67 17.95
CA ILE A 25 5.32 -8.76 16.78
C ILE A 25 6.46 -9.09 15.82
N LEU A 26 7.60 -9.53 16.33
CA LEU A 26 8.84 -9.84 15.61
C LEU A 26 9.34 -11.26 15.94
N PRO A 27 8.57 -12.31 15.61
CA PRO A 27 8.95 -13.68 15.88
C PRO A 27 10.24 -14.08 15.17
N SER A 28 11.18 -14.66 15.90
CA SER A 28 12.46 -15.12 15.35
C SER A 28 12.35 -16.46 14.60
N GLU A 29 11.35 -17.27 14.94
CA GLU A 29 11.09 -18.58 14.36
C GLU A 29 9.79 -18.60 13.55
N ARG A 30 9.72 -19.47 12.54
CA ARG A 30 8.47 -19.70 11.80
C ARG A 30 7.45 -20.33 12.76
N PRO A 31 6.20 -19.82 12.80
CA PRO A 31 5.14 -20.41 13.62
C PRO A 31 4.88 -21.87 13.27
N THR A 32 4.57 -22.67 14.30
CA THR A 32 4.22 -24.09 14.16
C THR A 32 2.84 -24.29 13.50
N ALA A 33 1.96 -23.29 13.62
CA ALA A 33 0.68 -23.28 12.92
C ALA A 33 0.92 -23.12 11.41
N THR A 34 0.32 -23.99 10.61
CA THR A 34 0.48 -24.00 9.14
C THR A 34 -0.64 -23.28 8.41
N LYS A 35 -1.73 -22.92 9.10
CA LYS A 35 -2.89 -22.23 8.53
C LYS A 35 -3.57 -21.36 9.58
N ASP A 36 -3.70 -20.08 9.26
CA ASP A 36 -4.45 -19.13 10.08
C ASP A 36 -5.97 -19.24 9.83
N PRO A 37 -6.80 -18.71 10.74
CA PRO A 37 -8.22 -18.51 10.48
C PRO A 37 -8.49 -17.75 9.18
N TRP A 38 -9.60 -18.04 8.50
CA TRP A 38 -9.91 -17.39 7.22
C TRP A 38 -10.09 -15.87 7.36
N GLN A 39 -10.49 -15.38 8.53
CA GLN A 39 -10.64 -13.96 8.85
C GLN A 39 -9.32 -13.19 8.67
N CYS A 40 -8.18 -13.86 8.85
CA CYS A 40 -6.87 -13.26 8.63
C CYS A 40 -6.62 -12.84 7.17
N THR A 41 -7.41 -13.34 6.21
CA THR A 41 -7.30 -12.95 4.80
C THR A 41 -8.03 -11.66 4.47
N THR A 42 -8.89 -11.15 5.35
CA THR A 42 -9.58 -9.86 5.13
C THR A 42 -8.69 -8.67 5.51
N GLU A 43 -7.62 -8.90 6.27
CA GLU A 43 -6.69 -7.87 6.72
C GLU A 43 -5.44 -7.80 5.82
N THR A 44 -5.01 -6.58 5.52
CA THR A 44 -3.79 -6.36 4.72
C THR A 44 -2.58 -6.35 5.64
N LEU A 45 -2.16 -7.51 6.14
CA LEU A 45 -1.04 -7.65 7.09
C LEU A 45 0.27 -6.94 6.68
N PRO A 46 0.68 -6.88 5.40
CA PRO A 46 1.88 -6.14 4.99
C PRO A 46 1.89 -4.65 5.38
N GLN A 47 0.72 -4.04 5.61
CA GLN A 47 0.63 -2.62 6.01
C GLN A 47 1.30 -2.33 7.35
N TYR A 48 1.46 -3.34 8.22
CA TYR A 48 2.12 -3.21 9.52
C TYR A 48 3.66 -3.29 9.44
N PHE A 49 4.19 -3.67 8.26
CA PHE A 49 5.63 -3.69 7.99
C PHE A 49 6.06 -2.56 7.04
N ASP A 50 5.11 -1.83 6.46
CA ASP A 50 5.37 -0.59 5.72
C ASP A 50 5.43 0.62 6.66
N VAL A 51 6.48 0.63 7.48
CA VAL A 51 6.72 1.66 8.48
C VAL A 51 7.27 2.96 7.85
N PRO A 52 7.10 4.12 8.51
CA PRO A 52 7.82 5.34 8.14
C PRO A 52 9.32 5.07 8.13
N LYS A 53 10.01 5.45 7.04
CA LYS A 53 11.46 5.27 6.86
C LYS A 53 12.14 6.63 6.78
N PRO A 54 13.37 6.79 7.31
CA PRO A 54 14.13 8.01 7.11
C PRO A 54 14.45 8.16 5.61
N THR A 55 14.55 9.40 5.14
CA THR A 55 14.84 9.71 3.72
C THR A 55 16.10 10.56 3.58
N GLY A 56 16.67 10.60 2.37
CA GLY A 56 17.80 11.46 2.03
C GLY A 56 19.03 11.30 2.94
N ARG A 57 19.48 12.42 3.53
CA ARG A 57 20.69 12.49 4.35
C ARG A 57 20.56 11.72 5.66
N LEU A 58 19.38 11.79 6.29
CA LEU A 58 19.09 11.03 7.50
C LEU A 58 19.16 9.52 7.25
N ALA A 59 18.58 9.04 6.14
CA ALA A 59 18.65 7.62 5.77
C ALA A 59 20.10 7.13 5.62
N SER A 60 20.93 7.93 4.94
CA SER A 60 22.34 7.63 4.73
C SER A 60 23.12 7.59 6.05
N ALA A 61 22.82 8.51 6.97
CA ALA A 61 23.45 8.55 8.29
C ALA A 61 23.05 7.36 9.17
N VAL A 62 21.77 6.99 9.19
CA VAL A 62 21.27 5.81 9.92
C VAL A 62 21.90 4.52 9.37
N GLN A 63 22.00 4.39 8.04
CA GLN A 63 22.65 3.24 7.42
C GLN A 63 24.15 3.18 7.73
N SER A 64 24.85 4.32 7.68
CA SER A 64 26.28 4.39 8.03
C SER A 64 26.51 4.03 9.49
N TYR A 65 25.64 4.48 10.39
CA TYR A 65 25.70 4.13 11.81
C TYR A 65 25.46 2.64 12.04
N ASN A 66 24.49 2.04 11.33
CA ASN A 66 24.27 0.59 11.37
C ASN A 66 25.54 -0.19 11.00
N LEU A 67 26.21 0.20 9.90
CA LEU A 67 27.45 -0.44 9.45
C LEU A 67 28.56 -0.38 10.51
N GLU A 68 28.65 0.71 11.27
CA GLU A 68 29.58 0.82 12.40
C GLU A 68 29.15 -0.05 13.59
N LEU A 69 27.84 -0.15 13.88
CA LEU A 69 27.32 -1.02 14.96
C LEU A 69 27.57 -2.50 14.70
N VAL A 70 27.47 -2.95 13.45
CA VAL A 70 27.72 -4.35 13.06
C VAL A 70 29.17 -4.60 12.62
N LYS A 71 30.06 -3.62 12.77
CA LYS A 71 31.45 -3.75 12.35
C LYS A 71 32.16 -4.84 13.14
N GLY A 72 32.68 -5.85 12.43
CA GLY A 72 33.40 -6.97 13.04
C GLY A 72 32.49 -7.97 13.75
N CYS A 73 31.18 -7.98 13.47
CA CYS A 73 30.29 -9.01 13.99
C CYS A 73 30.60 -10.37 13.36
N GLU A 74 30.56 -11.42 14.18
CA GLU A 74 30.52 -12.80 13.67
C GLU A 74 29.05 -13.19 13.41
N PRO A 75 28.73 -13.82 12.26
CA PRO A 75 27.38 -14.27 11.98
C PRO A 75 26.93 -15.31 13.03
N THR A 76 25.90 -14.96 13.79
CA THR A 76 25.35 -15.83 14.86
C THR A 76 24.28 -16.80 14.34
N GLY A 77 23.93 -16.72 13.06
CA GLY A 77 22.92 -17.57 12.43
C GLY A 77 22.62 -17.17 11.00
N LEU A 78 21.58 -17.77 10.43
CA LEU A 78 21.03 -17.42 9.13
C LEU A 78 19.78 -16.53 9.31
N ASN A 79 19.60 -15.53 8.45
CA ASN A 79 18.36 -14.76 8.40
C ASN A 79 17.23 -15.57 7.71
N ALA A 80 16.04 -14.98 7.60
CA ALA A 80 14.87 -15.59 6.95
C ALA A 80 15.10 -16.03 5.48
N TYR A 81 16.19 -15.58 4.85
CA TYR A 81 16.59 -15.93 3.48
C TYR A 81 17.79 -16.90 3.43
N SER A 82 18.13 -17.54 4.56
CA SER A 82 19.28 -18.46 4.67
C SER A 82 20.65 -17.80 4.42
N ILE A 83 20.78 -16.49 4.68
CA ILE A 83 22.04 -15.76 4.55
C ILE A 83 22.66 -15.55 5.94
N PRO A 84 23.96 -15.83 6.15
CA PRO A 84 24.65 -15.52 7.41
C PRO A 84 24.45 -14.06 7.79
N ALA A 85 23.82 -13.82 8.93
CA ALA A 85 23.46 -12.48 9.39
C ALA A 85 23.94 -12.27 10.83
N CYS A 86 24.35 -11.04 11.11
CA CYS A 86 24.68 -10.62 12.46
C CYS A 86 23.41 -10.36 13.25
N ALA A 87 23.48 -10.64 14.56
CA ALA A 87 22.41 -10.29 15.47
C ALA A 87 22.08 -8.80 15.36
N PHE A 88 20.79 -8.48 15.43
CA PHE A 88 20.34 -7.09 15.43
C PHE A 88 20.94 -6.36 16.64
N PRO A 89 21.56 -5.17 16.48
CA PRO A 89 22.19 -4.47 17.59
C PRO A 89 21.19 -4.11 18.70
N GLU A 90 21.66 -4.14 19.95
CA GLU A 90 20.85 -3.83 21.13
C GLU A 90 20.15 -2.45 21.03
N PRO A 91 18.87 -2.33 21.46
CA PRO A 91 18.12 -1.07 21.38
C PRO A 91 18.84 0.16 21.95
N SER A 92 19.55 -0.01 23.07
CA SER A 92 20.33 1.06 23.72
C SER A 92 21.39 1.67 22.79
N LYS A 93 22.02 0.85 21.93
CA LYS A 93 23.00 1.32 20.93
C LYS A 93 22.36 2.13 19.82
N TRP A 94 21.13 1.81 19.45
CA TRP A 94 20.38 2.61 18.47
C TRP A 94 19.92 3.95 19.06
N CYS A 95 19.53 4.01 20.34
CA CYS A 95 19.23 5.28 21.02
C CYS A 95 20.43 6.24 21.04
N ALA A 96 21.65 5.70 21.09
CA ALA A 96 22.89 6.49 21.03
C ALA A 96 23.14 7.18 19.68
N PHE A 97 22.33 6.89 18.64
CA PHE A 97 22.39 7.60 17.36
C PHE A 97 22.26 9.12 17.52
N THR A 98 21.43 9.58 18.44
CA THR A 98 21.25 11.02 18.74
C THR A 98 22.52 11.72 19.24
N THR A 99 23.47 10.94 19.77
CA THR A 99 24.77 11.43 20.25
C THR A 99 25.87 11.25 19.20
N ALA A 100 25.77 10.21 18.37
CA ALA A 100 26.75 9.88 17.34
C ALA A 100 26.52 10.61 16.01
N ALA A 101 25.28 11.01 15.70
CA ALA A 101 24.94 11.66 14.45
C ALA A 101 25.39 13.14 14.42
N PRO A 102 25.69 13.69 13.22
CA PRO A 102 25.92 15.11 13.05
C PRO A 102 24.75 15.94 13.61
N SER A 103 25.06 17.00 14.37
CA SER A 103 24.04 17.87 15.00
C SER A 103 23.03 18.44 14.00
N THR A 104 23.45 18.64 12.74
CA THR A 104 22.59 19.10 11.64
C THR A 104 21.45 18.15 11.30
N LEU A 105 21.55 16.87 11.65
CA LEU A 105 20.54 15.84 11.36
C LEU A 105 19.59 15.57 12.54
N LEU A 106 19.85 16.14 13.71
CA LEU A 106 19.02 15.92 14.90
C LEU A 106 17.57 16.43 14.74
N PRO A 107 17.30 17.59 14.09
CA PRO A 107 15.92 18.02 13.85
C PRO A 107 15.17 17.08 12.89
N GLU A 108 15.83 16.62 11.82
CA GLU A 108 15.27 15.64 10.88
C GLU A 108 14.99 14.30 11.58
N PHE A 109 15.92 13.83 12.42
CA PHE A 109 15.76 12.64 13.23
C PHE A 109 14.58 12.76 14.22
N SER A 110 14.47 13.88 14.92
CA SER A 110 13.38 14.15 15.86
C SER A 110 12.02 14.12 15.16
N SER A 111 11.89 14.75 13.99
CA SER A 111 10.66 14.71 13.18
C SER A 111 10.32 13.28 12.70
N TYR A 112 11.32 12.54 12.24
CA TYR A 112 11.17 11.15 11.82
C TYR A 112 10.74 10.25 12.99
N ALA A 113 11.42 10.32 14.13
CA ALA A 113 11.13 9.49 15.29
C ALA A 113 9.76 9.82 15.93
N SER A 114 9.35 11.09 15.91
CA SER A 114 8.00 11.50 16.27
C SER A 114 6.94 10.89 15.34
N SER A 115 7.20 10.88 14.03
CA SER A 115 6.31 10.28 13.03
C SER A 115 6.21 8.76 13.21
N ALA A 116 7.33 8.08 13.46
CA ALA A 116 7.41 6.67 13.80
C ALA A 116 6.58 6.34 15.07
N SER A 117 6.74 7.14 16.12
CA SER A 117 5.99 6.98 17.38
C SER A 117 4.49 7.13 17.17
N SER A 118 4.06 8.17 16.45
CA SER A 118 2.64 8.39 16.15
C SER A 118 2.06 7.28 15.27
N TRP A 119 2.82 6.82 14.27
CA TRP A 119 2.42 5.75 13.38
C TRP A 119 2.22 4.42 14.12
N TRP A 120 3.17 4.06 15.01
CA TRP A 120 3.09 2.83 15.80
C TRP A 120 1.96 2.91 16.82
N SER A 121 1.83 4.05 17.52
CA SER A 121 0.76 4.24 18.52
C SER A 121 -0.64 4.10 17.93
N ALA A 122 -0.82 4.49 16.66
CA ALA A 122 -2.11 4.36 15.97
C ALA A 122 -2.44 2.93 15.52
N ARG A 123 -1.46 2.01 15.52
CA ARG A 123 -1.58 0.68 14.92
C ARG A 123 -1.23 -0.47 15.87
N SER A 124 -0.57 -0.19 17.00
CA SER A 124 0.03 -1.18 17.89
C SER A 124 -0.99 -2.15 18.46
N SER A 125 -2.18 -1.69 18.86
CA SER A 125 -3.22 -2.57 19.42
C SER A 125 -3.68 -3.62 18.41
N THR A 126 -3.99 -3.21 17.19
CA THR A 126 -4.44 -4.10 16.11
C THR A 126 -3.29 -4.95 15.58
N ALA A 127 -2.07 -4.41 15.56
CA ALA A 127 -0.87 -5.17 15.20
C ALA A 127 -0.65 -6.35 16.15
N ILE A 128 -0.77 -6.12 17.46
CA ILE A 128 -0.62 -7.17 18.48
C ILE A 128 -1.73 -8.22 18.32
N GLU A 129 -2.99 -7.78 18.21
CA GLU A 129 -4.14 -8.67 18.05
C GLU A 129 -4.00 -9.57 16.80
N LEU A 130 -3.64 -9.00 15.65
CA LEU A 130 -3.46 -9.75 14.41
C LEU A 130 -2.21 -10.63 14.44
N ALA A 131 -1.14 -10.22 15.12
CA ALA A 131 0.05 -11.05 15.28
C ALA A 131 -0.25 -12.31 16.13
N GLU A 132 -1.11 -12.18 17.15
CA GLU A 132 -1.57 -13.31 17.98
C GLU A 132 -2.57 -14.20 17.25
N GLU A 133 -3.54 -13.62 16.54
CA GLU A 133 -4.61 -14.37 15.87
C GLU A 133 -4.19 -15.01 14.54
N CYS A 134 -3.26 -14.36 13.83
CA CYS A 134 -2.84 -14.70 12.47
C CYS A 134 -1.32 -14.91 12.37
N PRO A 135 -0.72 -15.82 13.15
CA PRO A 135 0.73 -15.91 13.28
C PRO A 135 1.42 -16.28 11.95
N SER A 136 0.82 -17.14 11.14
CA SER A 136 1.44 -17.60 9.88
C SER A 136 1.52 -16.49 8.83
N GLY A 137 0.43 -15.75 8.68
CA GLY A 137 0.24 -14.62 7.77
C GLY A 137 1.02 -13.41 8.25
N TRP A 138 1.07 -13.18 9.56
CA TRP A 138 1.91 -12.13 10.16
C TRP A 138 3.39 -12.41 9.89
N PHE A 139 3.86 -13.63 10.18
CA PHE A 139 5.23 -14.06 9.88
C PHE A 139 5.53 -13.94 8.39
N LYS A 140 4.60 -14.38 7.52
CA LYS A 140 4.73 -14.25 6.06
C LYS A 140 4.83 -12.78 5.62
N ALA A 141 3.97 -11.90 6.11
CA ALA A 141 4.01 -10.48 5.80
C ALA A 141 5.31 -9.83 6.28
N MET A 142 5.83 -10.25 7.44
CA MET A 142 7.11 -9.80 7.98
C MET A 142 8.30 -10.15 7.08
N VAL A 143 8.36 -11.38 6.57
CA VAL A 143 9.48 -11.87 5.75
C VAL A 143 9.33 -11.54 4.27
N ASP A 144 8.10 -11.42 3.74
CA ASP A 144 7.86 -11.07 2.34
C ASP A 144 8.02 -9.57 2.10
N THR A 145 7.85 -8.75 3.15
CA THR A 145 8.13 -7.31 3.07
C THR A 145 9.64 -7.08 3.10
N PRO A 146 10.24 -6.40 2.09
CA PRO A 146 11.68 -6.17 2.04
C PRO A 146 12.21 -5.45 3.29
N GLY A 147 12.98 -6.17 4.11
CA GLY A 147 13.50 -5.67 5.38
C GLY A 147 12.42 -5.39 6.43
N GLY A 148 11.22 -5.96 6.30
CA GLY A 148 10.06 -5.66 7.14
C GLY A 148 10.34 -5.83 8.64
N SER A 149 10.93 -6.95 9.03
CA SER A 149 11.34 -7.19 10.43
C SER A 149 12.35 -6.17 10.94
N ALA A 150 13.41 -5.89 10.17
CA ALA A 150 14.47 -4.97 10.55
C ALA A 150 13.97 -3.52 10.64
N TRP A 151 13.14 -3.08 9.69
CA TRP A 151 12.56 -1.75 9.68
C TRP A 151 11.55 -1.56 10.81
N LEU A 152 10.64 -2.51 11.02
CA LEU A 152 9.69 -2.44 12.13
C LEU A 152 10.42 -2.41 13.47
N ASN A 153 11.42 -3.29 13.69
CA ASN A 153 12.25 -3.26 14.89
C ASN A 153 12.91 -1.90 15.12
N LEU A 154 13.52 -1.33 14.07
CA LEU A 154 14.16 -0.02 14.14
C LEU A 154 13.17 1.13 14.42
N THR A 155 11.96 1.06 13.85
CA THR A 155 10.88 2.02 14.11
C THR A 155 10.43 1.96 15.56
N LEU A 156 10.25 0.76 16.12
CA LEU A 156 9.90 0.58 17.53
C LEU A 156 10.98 1.20 18.42
N ILE A 157 12.25 0.86 18.19
CA ILE A 157 13.36 1.37 18.99
C ILE A 157 13.43 2.90 18.93
N PHE A 158 13.45 3.50 17.73
CA PHE A 158 13.53 4.95 17.62
C PHE A 158 12.30 5.67 18.18
N SER A 159 11.12 5.06 18.12
CA SER A 159 9.92 5.61 18.77
C SER A 159 10.06 5.67 20.29
N GLU A 160 10.68 4.65 20.90
CA GLU A 160 10.95 4.61 22.33
C GLU A 160 12.04 5.59 22.74
N CYS A 161 13.19 5.59 22.04
CA CYS A 161 14.28 6.53 22.31
C CYS A 161 13.79 7.99 22.24
N TYR A 162 12.87 8.29 21.32
CA TYR A 162 12.23 9.60 21.22
C TYR A 162 11.30 9.87 22.42
N ALA A 163 10.45 8.91 22.79
CA ALA A 163 9.54 9.05 23.93
C ALA A 163 10.31 9.28 25.25
N GLU A 164 11.43 8.58 25.48
CA GLU A 164 12.29 8.76 26.66
C GLU A 164 12.96 10.15 26.71
N ALA A 165 13.46 10.64 25.57
CA ALA A 165 14.05 11.98 25.48
C ALA A 165 13.01 13.10 25.73
N HIS A 166 11.77 12.90 25.28
CA HIS A 166 10.70 13.89 25.37
C HIS A 166 9.86 13.81 26.65
N THR A 167 9.82 12.68 27.34
CA THR A 167 9.29 12.58 28.72
C THR A 167 10.22 13.30 29.71
N THR A 168 11.54 13.18 29.52
CA THR A 168 12.55 13.93 30.29
C THR A 168 12.42 15.44 30.06
N SER A 169 12.18 15.87 28.82
CA SER A 169 11.93 17.28 28.50
C SER A 169 10.62 17.78 29.10
N SER A 170 9.56 16.97 29.15
CA SER A 170 8.26 17.37 29.73
C SER A 170 8.32 17.59 31.24
N ILE A 171 9.22 16.90 31.95
CA ILE A 171 9.44 17.10 33.41
C ILE A 171 10.09 18.46 33.68
N SER A 172 10.92 18.99 32.77
CA SER A 172 11.56 20.30 32.92
C SER A 172 10.59 21.48 32.79
N TRP A 173 9.39 21.28 32.22
CA TRP A 173 8.38 22.34 32.04
C TRP A 173 7.25 22.30 33.08
N ILE A 174 7.18 21.24 33.90
CA ILE A 174 6.16 21.09 34.95
C ILE A 174 6.50 21.91 36.22
N THR A 175 7.69 22.53 36.30
CA THR A 175 8.07 23.36 37.46
C THR A 175 7.48 24.77 37.48
N SER A 176 6.65 25.15 36.50
CA SER A 176 5.97 26.45 36.48
C SER A 176 4.48 26.32 36.21
N ALA A 177 3.74 25.94 37.25
CA ALA A 177 2.28 26.13 37.31
C ALA A 177 1.94 27.63 37.50
N PRO A 178 0.73 28.06 37.07
CA PRO A 178 -0.36 28.11 38.04
C PRO A 178 -1.76 27.68 37.55
N SER A 179 -2.45 27.01 38.46
CA SER A 179 -3.87 27.06 38.88
C SER A 179 -5.05 27.18 37.88
N ALA A 180 -5.75 26.05 37.77
CA ALA A 180 -7.20 25.81 37.92
C ALA A 180 -8.25 26.86 37.50
N THR A 181 -9.25 26.44 36.70
CA THR A 181 -10.68 26.78 36.90
C THR A 181 -11.61 25.71 36.30
N THR A 182 -12.70 25.51 37.03
CA THR A 182 -13.73 24.46 37.05
C THR A 182 -14.82 24.56 35.95
N THR A 183 -15.23 23.39 35.45
CA THR A 183 -16.57 22.90 35.00
C THR A 183 -17.67 23.86 34.53
N SER A 184 -18.32 23.53 33.40
CA SER A 184 -19.79 23.41 33.35
C SER A 184 -20.33 22.51 32.24
N ARG A 185 -21.28 21.67 32.66
CA ARG A 185 -22.13 20.71 31.96
C ARG A 185 -23.38 21.43 31.44
N ILE A 186 -23.82 21.15 30.21
CA ILE A 186 -25.20 21.43 29.77
C ILE A 186 -25.79 20.18 29.13
N THR A 187 -27.00 19.86 29.58
CA THR A 187 -27.80 18.68 29.30
C THR A 187 -28.81 18.97 28.19
N GLY A 188 -29.03 17.99 27.30
CA GLY A 188 -30.35 17.61 26.78
C GLY A 188 -30.91 18.36 25.57
N MET A 189 -31.14 17.64 24.46
CA MET A 189 -32.48 17.28 23.93
C MET A 189 -32.32 16.74 22.49
N GLY A 190 -32.76 15.50 22.26
CA GLY A 190 -32.94 14.95 20.92
C GLY A 190 -34.35 15.18 20.38
N PRO A 191 -34.59 14.87 19.10
CA PRO A 191 -35.87 14.30 18.70
C PRO A 191 -35.73 13.05 17.80
N GLN A 192 -36.48 12.04 18.24
CA GLN A 192 -37.27 11.02 17.53
C GLN A 192 -36.99 10.63 16.07
N SER A 193 -36.87 9.31 15.94
CA SER A 193 -37.08 8.42 14.79
C SER A 193 -38.53 8.40 14.27
N THR A 194 -38.70 8.25 12.96
CA THR A 194 -39.84 7.55 12.31
C THR A 194 -39.38 7.03 10.92
N PRO A 195 -40.05 6.02 10.35
CA PRO A 195 -39.42 4.87 9.72
C PRO A 195 -39.38 4.99 8.19
N THR A 196 -38.46 4.26 7.55
CA THR A 196 -38.54 4.03 6.11
C THR A 196 -38.18 2.58 5.81
N SER A 197 -39.16 1.95 5.17
CA SER A 197 -39.23 0.63 4.53
C SER A 197 -37.92 -0.01 4.11
N ASP A 198 -37.90 -1.34 4.29
CA ASP A 198 -37.06 -2.34 3.67
C ASP A 198 -36.52 -1.94 2.29
N VAL A 199 -35.19 -1.80 2.21
CA VAL A 199 -34.45 -1.92 0.95
C VAL A 199 -33.34 -2.94 1.22
N ASP A 200 -33.43 -4.03 0.45
CA ASP A 200 -32.53 -5.17 0.42
C ASP A 200 -31.04 -4.78 0.48
N ASN A 201 -30.27 -5.59 1.20
CA ASN A 201 -28.82 -5.51 1.33
C ASN A 201 -28.11 -5.48 -0.04
N GLY A 202 -27.67 -4.29 -0.45
CA GLY A 202 -26.87 -4.04 -1.66
C GLY A 202 -25.37 -4.35 -1.53
N GLY A 203 -24.97 -5.31 -0.69
CA GLY A 203 -23.56 -5.73 -0.56
C GLY A 203 -23.10 -6.73 -1.64
N ASP A 204 -24.02 -7.52 -2.18
CA ASP A 204 -23.73 -8.60 -3.14
C ASP A 204 -23.79 -8.17 -4.62
N GLN A 205 -24.27 -6.94 -4.91
CA GLN A 205 -24.47 -6.49 -6.29
C GLN A 205 -23.26 -5.77 -6.90
N LEU A 206 -22.32 -5.25 -6.09
CA LEU A 206 -21.19 -4.46 -6.61
C LEU A 206 -20.24 -5.28 -7.51
N ASN A 207 -20.05 -6.57 -7.23
CA ASN A 207 -19.14 -7.42 -8.01
C ASN A 207 -19.76 -7.97 -9.31
N VAL A 208 -21.07 -7.87 -9.49
CA VAL A 208 -21.76 -8.32 -10.72
C VAL A 208 -21.74 -7.24 -11.81
N ASN A 209 -21.44 -5.99 -11.46
CA ASN A 209 -21.56 -4.85 -12.37
C ASN A 209 -20.33 -4.60 -13.26
N GLN A 210 -19.20 -5.29 -13.05
CA GLN A 210 -17.98 -5.12 -13.85
C GLN A 210 -17.30 -6.47 -14.19
N PRO A 211 -18.01 -7.42 -14.86
CA PRO A 211 -17.45 -8.72 -15.19
C PRO A 211 -16.21 -8.63 -16.11
N ASN A 212 -16.12 -7.57 -16.93
CA ASN A 212 -15.03 -7.34 -17.86
C ASN A 212 -13.68 -7.17 -17.14
N GLN A 213 -13.61 -6.40 -16.06
CA GLN A 213 -12.35 -6.17 -15.32
C GLN A 213 -11.76 -7.47 -14.77
N LEU A 214 -12.62 -8.31 -14.19
CA LEU A 214 -12.19 -9.53 -13.53
C LEU A 214 -11.94 -10.67 -14.53
N ALA A 215 -12.74 -10.75 -15.60
CA ALA A 215 -12.55 -11.72 -16.67
C ALA A 215 -11.28 -11.46 -17.50
N LEU A 216 -10.84 -10.19 -17.59
CA LEU A 216 -9.62 -9.78 -18.28
C LEU A 216 -8.39 -9.76 -17.35
N HIS A 217 -8.54 -10.11 -16.07
CA HIS A 217 -7.42 -10.16 -15.13
C HIS A 217 -6.70 -11.53 -15.21
N PRO A 218 -5.38 -11.58 -15.44
CA PRO A 218 -4.65 -12.83 -15.67
C PRO A 218 -4.75 -13.82 -14.50
N ALA A 219 -4.74 -13.34 -13.26
CA ALA A 219 -4.86 -14.18 -12.07
C ALA A 219 -6.26 -14.73 -11.78
N TYR A 220 -7.32 -14.11 -12.34
CA TYR A 220 -8.71 -14.46 -11.99
C TYR A 220 -9.40 -15.19 -13.15
N ARG A 221 -9.49 -14.53 -14.31
CA ARG A 221 -10.20 -14.99 -15.52
C ARG A 221 -11.53 -15.67 -15.17
N TRP A 222 -11.94 -16.71 -15.89
CA TRP A 222 -13.17 -17.46 -15.58
C TRP A 222 -13.06 -18.34 -14.33
N GLY A 223 -11.85 -18.73 -13.91
CA GLY A 223 -11.64 -19.57 -12.72
C GLY A 223 -12.18 -18.92 -11.44
N TYR A 224 -12.07 -17.60 -11.32
CA TYR A 224 -12.67 -16.86 -10.21
C TYR A 224 -14.20 -16.96 -10.19
N PHE A 225 -14.86 -16.76 -11.34
CA PHE A 225 -16.32 -16.79 -11.45
C PHE A 225 -16.86 -18.18 -11.12
N GLU A 226 -16.18 -19.22 -11.63
CA GLU A 226 -16.57 -20.61 -11.46
C GLU A 226 -16.35 -21.11 -10.04
N SER A 227 -15.36 -20.58 -9.32
CA SER A 227 -15.11 -20.92 -7.91
C SER A 227 -16.05 -20.16 -6.96
N VAL A 228 -16.08 -18.82 -7.05
CA VAL A 228 -16.81 -17.94 -6.13
C VAL A 228 -18.32 -18.01 -6.35
N TRP A 229 -18.76 -18.10 -7.60
CA TRP A 229 -20.18 -18.15 -7.96
C TRP A 229 -20.63 -19.53 -8.43
N SER A 230 -19.95 -20.59 -7.98
CA SER A 230 -20.29 -21.99 -8.24
C SER A 230 -21.78 -22.32 -7.98
N SER A 231 -22.38 -21.69 -6.97
CA SER A 231 -23.80 -21.86 -6.62
C SER A 231 -24.78 -21.09 -7.52
N ARG A 232 -24.30 -20.22 -8.40
CA ARG A 232 -25.11 -19.31 -9.25
C ARG A 232 -24.68 -19.40 -10.73
N PRO A 233 -24.92 -20.53 -11.41
CA PRO A 233 -24.46 -20.75 -12.79
C PRO A 233 -25.05 -19.77 -13.81
N THR A 234 -26.28 -19.28 -13.57
CA THR A 234 -26.93 -18.27 -14.42
C THR A 234 -26.18 -16.93 -14.41
N TRP A 235 -25.52 -16.59 -13.30
CA TRP A 235 -24.70 -15.38 -13.18
C TRP A 235 -23.40 -15.52 -13.96
N ILE A 236 -22.77 -16.68 -13.90
CA ILE A 236 -21.56 -16.99 -14.67
C ILE A 236 -21.86 -16.93 -16.16
N SER A 237 -22.96 -17.54 -16.62
CA SER A 237 -23.38 -17.48 -18.03
C SER A 237 -23.61 -16.04 -18.47
N LYS A 238 -24.36 -15.26 -17.69
CA LYS A 238 -24.63 -13.86 -18.00
C LYS A 238 -23.36 -13.01 -18.04
N ALA A 239 -22.40 -13.25 -17.14
CA ALA A 239 -21.11 -12.57 -17.16
C ALA A 239 -20.28 -12.92 -18.40
N LYS A 240 -20.22 -14.21 -18.77
CA LYS A 240 -19.58 -14.68 -20.02
C LYS A 240 -20.21 -14.01 -21.25
N ASP A 241 -21.53 -13.97 -21.31
CA ASP A 241 -22.26 -13.31 -22.40
C ASP A 241 -21.98 -11.80 -22.47
N MET A 242 -21.90 -11.11 -21.33
CA MET A 242 -21.60 -9.68 -21.28
C MET A 242 -20.18 -9.37 -21.78
N VAL A 243 -19.18 -10.13 -21.32
CA VAL A 243 -17.78 -9.95 -21.74
C VAL A 243 -17.64 -10.25 -23.23
N GLN A 244 -18.21 -11.37 -23.70
CA GLN A 244 -18.12 -11.77 -25.09
C GLN A 244 -18.86 -10.81 -26.03
N SER A 245 -20.06 -10.35 -25.64
CA SER A 245 -20.83 -9.36 -26.40
C SER A 245 -20.09 -8.04 -26.54
N THR A 246 -19.43 -7.58 -25.48
CA THR A 246 -18.60 -6.36 -25.51
C THR A 246 -17.42 -6.55 -26.46
N TRP A 247 -16.71 -7.68 -26.34
CA TRP A 247 -15.59 -8.02 -27.20
C TRP A 247 -15.99 -8.06 -28.69
N ASP A 248 -17.04 -8.82 -29.03
CA ASP A 248 -17.51 -9.01 -30.41
C ASP A 248 -17.97 -7.68 -31.03
N ARG A 249 -18.58 -6.79 -30.24
CA ARG A 249 -19.12 -5.51 -30.73
C ARG A 249 -18.07 -4.43 -30.93
N GLU A 250 -17.10 -4.33 -30.02
CA GLU A 250 -16.25 -3.13 -29.91
C GLU A 250 -14.76 -3.39 -30.18
N TYR A 251 -14.27 -4.62 -29.96
CA TYR A 251 -12.82 -4.88 -29.91
C TYR A 251 -12.35 -5.92 -30.92
N LYS A 252 -13.16 -6.92 -31.26
CA LYS A 252 -12.78 -8.05 -32.12
C LYS A 252 -12.27 -7.64 -33.50
N THR A 253 -12.90 -6.66 -34.11
CA THR A 253 -12.55 -6.14 -35.44
C THR A 253 -11.87 -4.78 -35.37
N LEU A 254 -11.47 -4.34 -34.17
CA LEU A 254 -10.81 -3.06 -33.98
C LEU A 254 -9.43 -3.11 -34.64
N ASP A 255 -9.20 -2.19 -35.58
CA ASP A 255 -7.87 -1.99 -36.17
C ASP A 255 -7.00 -1.24 -35.17
N ILE A 256 -5.93 -1.90 -34.71
CA ILE A 256 -5.00 -1.34 -33.74
C ILE A 256 -3.70 -1.05 -34.48
N PRO A 257 -3.36 0.23 -34.70
CA PRO A 257 -2.07 0.59 -35.22
C PRO A 257 -1.01 0.09 -34.23
N LEU A 258 -0.31 -1.00 -34.60
CA LEU A 258 0.92 -1.39 -33.95
C LEU A 258 1.96 -0.36 -34.36
N GLU A 259 1.96 0.78 -33.67
CA GLU A 259 2.99 1.80 -33.82
C GLU A 259 4.33 1.15 -33.45
N ILE A 260 5.10 0.77 -34.48
CA ILE A 260 6.56 0.68 -34.40
C ILE A 260 7.03 2.13 -34.29
N SER A 261 6.79 2.74 -33.14
CA SER A 261 7.19 4.11 -32.92
C SER A 261 8.69 4.09 -32.64
N ASP A 262 9.48 4.57 -33.61
CA ASP A 262 10.83 5.12 -33.42
C ASP A 262 10.77 6.41 -32.58
N GLU A 263 9.92 6.45 -31.56
CA GLU A 263 9.86 7.54 -30.59
C GLU A 263 11.16 7.50 -29.77
N PRO A 264 11.97 8.57 -29.78
CA PRO A 264 13.19 8.60 -29.01
C PRO A 264 12.82 8.44 -27.55
N ALA A 265 13.28 7.32 -26.96
CA ALA A 265 13.07 6.95 -25.58
C ALA A 265 12.95 8.19 -24.69
N ALA A 266 11.75 8.39 -24.12
CA ALA A 266 11.46 9.47 -23.19
C ALA A 266 12.66 9.63 -22.25
N LYS A 267 13.23 10.84 -22.21
CA LYS A 267 14.49 11.12 -21.52
C LYS A 267 14.44 10.47 -20.13
N PRO A 268 15.39 9.59 -19.80
CA PRO A 268 15.35 8.88 -18.54
C PRO A 268 15.34 9.90 -17.41
N GLN A 269 14.29 9.83 -16.57
CA GLN A 269 14.30 10.51 -15.29
C GLN A 269 15.57 10.08 -14.53
N ARG A 270 16.21 11.08 -13.94
CA ARG A 270 17.58 11.06 -13.46
C ARG A 270 17.79 10.02 -12.34
N THR A 271 18.51 8.96 -12.70
CA THR A 271 19.37 8.08 -11.88
C THR A 271 18.77 7.40 -10.65
N GLN A 272 18.02 6.32 -10.87
CA GLN A 272 18.14 5.11 -10.06
C GLN A 272 19.16 4.19 -10.74
N TYR A 273 20.01 3.50 -9.98
CA TYR A 273 21.02 2.58 -10.51
C TYR A 273 20.35 1.50 -11.37
N TYR A 274 20.47 1.64 -12.68
CA TYR A 274 19.95 0.67 -13.66
C TYR A 274 20.94 -0.48 -13.72
N SER A 275 20.62 -1.57 -13.02
CA SER A 275 21.53 -2.69 -12.86
C SER A 275 21.71 -3.47 -14.19
N PRO A 276 22.86 -4.14 -14.40
CA PRO A 276 23.06 -5.04 -15.54
C PRO A 276 21.98 -6.14 -15.64
N PHE A 277 21.35 -6.50 -14.52
CA PHE A 277 20.26 -7.47 -14.45
C PHE A 277 18.93 -6.91 -14.95
N GLU A 278 18.64 -5.63 -14.70
CA GLU A 278 17.44 -4.96 -15.27
C GLU A 278 17.59 -4.79 -16.78
N ARG A 279 18.79 -4.41 -17.23
CA ARG A 279 19.13 -4.37 -18.65
C ARG A 279 18.95 -5.73 -19.32
N TYR A 280 19.34 -6.81 -18.66
CA TYR A 280 19.16 -8.16 -19.17
C TYR A 280 17.67 -8.56 -19.25
N LYS A 281 16.85 -8.19 -18.25
CA LYS A 281 15.40 -8.41 -18.29
C LYS A 281 14.73 -7.67 -19.43
N ASP A 282 15.11 -6.42 -19.69
CA ASP A 282 14.53 -5.65 -20.79
C ASP A 282 14.97 -6.18 -22.15
N ILE A 283 16.23 -6.56 -22.31
CA ILE A 283 16.72 -7.22 -23.54
C ILE A 283 16.00 -8.57 -23.75
N ALA A 284 15.79 -9.36 -22.69
CA ALA A 284 15.04 -10.62 -22.78
C ALA A 284 13.54 -10.43 -23.07
N ARG A 285 12.95 -9.31 -22.65
CA ARG A 285 11.58 -8.89 -23.00
C ARG A 285 11.45 -8.37 -24.43
N THR A 286 12.56 -7.96 -25.05
CA THR A 286 12.61 -7.44 -26.43
C THR A 286 12.89 -8.55 -27.45
N CYS A 287 12.63 -9.81 -27.12
CA CYS A 287 12.74 -10.89 -28.09
C CYS A 287 11.85 -10.56 -29.30
N PRO A 288 12.40 -10.48 -30.53
CA PRO A 288 11.58 -10.34 -31.73
C PRO A 288 10.83 -11.66 -31.89
N CYS A 289 9.55 -11.66 -31.54
CA CYS A 289 8.65 -12.73 -31.98
C CYS A 289 8.40 -12.46 -33.46
N GLU A 290 9.30 -12.91 -34.34
CA GLU A 290 8.93 -13.18 -35.74
C GLU A 290 8.03 -14.42 -35.73
N GLU A 291 6.78 -14.23 -35.31
CA GLU A 291 5.70 -15.15 -35.64
C GLU A 291 4.84 -14.42 -36.67
N GLU A 292 4.89 -14.93 -37.90
CA GLU A 292 4.05 -14.52 -39.02
C GLU A 292 2.63 -14.28 -38.53
N HIS A 293 2.08 -13.10 -38.82
CA HIS A 293 0.68 -12.76 -38.59
C HIS A 293 -0.20 -13.83 -39.25
N PRO A 294 -0.75 -14.80 -38.51
CA PRO A 294 -1.65 -15.75 -39.11
C PRO A 294 -3.00 -15.06 -39.07
N ASP A 295 -3.46 -14.64 -40.24
CA ASP A 295 -4.81 -14.17 -40.50
C ASP A 295 -5.85 -15.32 -40.35
N THR A 296 -5.70 -16.15 -39.31
CA THR A 296 -6.46 -17.38 -39.13
C THR A 296 -7.50 -17.17 -38.04
N ALA A 297 -8.73 -16.90 -38.50
CA ALA A 297 -10.06 -17.36 -38.05
C ALA A 297 -10.42 -17.57 -36.56
N GLU A 298 -9.47 -17.75 -35.66
CA GLU A 298 -9.68 -18.02 -34.24
C GLU A 298 -9.73 -16.72 -33.44
N ASP A 299 -10.79 -16.59 -32.65
CA ASP A 299 -11.07 -15.44 -31.80
C ASP A 299 -9.93 -15.18 -30.80
N GLU A 300 -9.25 -14.02 -30.94
CA GLU A 300 -8.03 -13.68 -30.17
C GLU A 300 -8.29 -13.63 -28.66
N HIS A 301 -9.46 -13.13 -28.24
CA HIS A 301 -9.87 -13.15 -26.83
C HIS A 301 -10.05 -14.58 -26.31
N ALA A 302 -10.65 -15.47 -27.10
CA ALA A 302 -10.82 -16.88 -26.72
C ALA A 302 -9.46 -17.60 -26.64
N ARG A 303 -8.54 -17.28 -27.55
CA ARG A 303 -7.16 -17.79 -27.55
C ARG A 303 -6.42 -17.34 -26.28
N TRP A 304 -6.50 -16.06 -25.94
CA TRP A 304 -5.92 -15.54 -24.70
C TRP A 304 -6.49 -16.24 -23.48
N GLN A 305 -7.82 -16.40 -23.37
CA GLN A 305 -8.47 -17.05 -22.23
C GLN A 305 -7.95 -18.48 -21.97
N GLN A 306 -7.58 -19.21 -23.03
CA GLN A 306 -7.03 -20.57 -22.95
C GLN A 306 -5.51 -20.62 -22.68
N ASP A 307 -4.78 -19.56 -23.07
CA ASP A 307 -3.34 -19.41 -22.85
C ASP A 307 -3.06 -19.05 -21.38
N LEU A 308 -3.11 -20.07 -20.51
CA LEU A 308 -2.87 -19.98 -19.08
C LEU A 308 -1.41 -20.34 -18.77
N LEU A 309 -0.65 -19.37 -18.25
CA LEU A 309 0.69 -19.65 -17.71
C LEU A 309 0.61 -19.87 -16.20
N PRO A 310 1.40 -20.80 -15.62
CA PRO A 310 1.43 -21.01 -14.17
C PRO A 310 1.78 -19.76 -13.35
N THR A 311 2.49 -18.80 -13.94
CA THR A 311 2.85 -17.52 -13.31
C THR A 311 1.71 -16.50 -13.32
N ASP A 312 0.64 -16.71 -14.11
CA ASP A 312 -0.45 -15.75 -14.25
C ASP A 312 -1.22 -15.53 -12.93
N SER A 313 -1.23 -16.53 -12.03
CA SER A 313 -1.84 -16.42 -10.70
C SER A 313 -1.10 -15.47 -9.76
N ASP A 314 0.18 -15.23 -10.00
CA ASP A 314 1.04 -14.39 -9.13
C ASP A 314 1.05 -12.92 -9.56
N ILE A 315 0.36 -12.58 -10.65
CA ILE A 315 0.34 -11.24 -11.23
C ILE A 315 -0.55 -10.33 -10.38
N ARG A 316 0.08 -9.34 -9.74
CA ARG A 316 -0.59 -8.36 -8.87
C ARG A 316 -1.06 -7.10 -9.61
N ASP A 317 -0.27 -6.59 -10.57
CA ASP A 317 -0.70 -5.48 -11.44
C ASP A 317 -1.05 -6.03 -12.83
N PRO A 318 -2.33 -6.11 -13.19
CA PRO A 318 -2.74 -6.63 -14.50
C PRO A 318 -2.32 -5.71 -15.64
N ARG A 319 -2.04 -4.42 -15.40
CA ARG A 319 -1.61 -3.48 -16.43
C ARG A 319 -0.21 -3.83 -16.94
N GLU A 320 0.69 -4.22 -16.04
CA GLU A 320 2.05 -4.65 -16.41
C GLU A 320 2.03 -5.91 -17.29
N TYR A 321 1.15 -6.87 -16.95
CA TYR A 321 0.94 -8.07 -17.77
C TYR A 321 0.47 -7.71 -19.18
N TRP A 322 -0.57 -6.89 -19.26
CA TRP A 322 -1.14 -6.48 -20.53
C TRP A 322 -0.13 -5.68 -21.38
N HIS A 323 0.67 -4.81 -20.75
CA HIS A 323 1.78 -4.14 -21.42
C HIS A 323 2.84 -5.11 -21.96
N ALA A 324 3.21 -6.15 -21.21
CA ALA A 324 4.14 -7.17 -21.69
C ALA A 324 3.55 -7.96 -22.88
N GLN A 325 2.24 -8.16 -22.88
CA GLN A 325 1.52 -8.94 -23.88
C GLN A 325 1.07 -8.13 -25.10
N ARG A 326 1.43 -6.85 -25.18
CA ARG A 326 0.93 -5.91 -26.20
C ARG A 326 1.12 -6.34 -27.65
N PHE A 327 2.19 -7.08 -27.93
CA PHE A 327 2.48 -7.58 -29.27
C PHE A 327 1.80 -8.91 -29.58
N LYS A 328 1.55 -9.73 -28.55
CA LYS A 328 0.93 -11.05 -28.70
C LYS A 328 -0.60 -10.96 -28.74
N TYR A 329 -1.20 -10.08 -27.92
CA TYR A 329 -2.64 -9.87 -27.84
C TYR A 329 -3.03 -8.38 -27.85
N PRO A 330 -2.81 -7.65 -28.97
CA PRO A 330 -3.08 -6.21 -29.05
C PRO A 330 -4.55 -5.84 -28.81
N ARG A 331 -5.51 -6.62 -29.32
CA ARG A 331 -6.94 -6.31 -29.19
C ARG A 331 -7.48 -6.58 -27.77
N PRO A 332 -7.20 -7.74 -27.15
CA PRO A 332 -7.54 -7.98 -25.76
C PRO A 332 -6.86 -6.98 -24.80
N LEU A 333 -5.59 -6.59 -25.07
CA LEU A 333 -4.93 -5.51 -24.34
C LEU A 333 -5.77 -4.24 -24.33
N ARG A 334 -6.25 -3.81 -25.51
CA ARG A 334 -7.01 -2.58 -25.63
C ARG A 334 -8.27 -2.61 -24.77
N MET A 335 -9.02 -3.71 -24.87
CA MET A 335 -10.21 -3.94 -24.04
C MET A 335 -9.85 -3.94 -22.55
N ALA A 336 -8.79 -4.65 -22.17
CA ALA A 336 -8.37 -4.75 -20.78
C ALA A 336 -7.99 -3.41 -20.18
N LEU A 337 -7.21 -2.58 -20.87
CA LEU A 337 -6.86 -1.24 -20.38
C LEU A 337 -8.08 -0.33 -20.25
N ASP A 338 -9.00 -0.37 -21.23
CA ASP A 338 -10.21 0.45 -21.20
C ASP A 338 -11.09 0.10 -19.97
N PHE A 339 -11.19 -1.17 -19.58
CA PHE A 339 -11.94 -1.56 -18.38
C PHE A 339 -11.17 -1.41 -17.08
N MET A 340 -9.88 -1.74 -17.04
CA MET A 340 -9.07 -1.69 -15.80
C MET A 340 -8.75 -0.27 -15.34
N THR A 341 -8.83 0.72 -16.23
CA THR A 341 -8.68 2.13 -15.88
C THR A 341 -9.96 2.74 -15.30
N VAL A 342 -11.11 2.07 -15.46
CA VAL A 342 -12.36 2.48 -14.82
C VAL A 342 -12.27 2.18 -13.33
N GLN A 343 -12.39 3.24 -12.52
CA GLN A 343 -12.39 3.11 -11.07
C GLN A 343 -13.62 2.33 -10.60
N ALA A 344 -13.40 1.38 -9.69
CA ALA A 344 -14.48 0.56 -9.13
C ALA A 344 -15.47 1.36 -8.25
N MET A 345 -15.09 2.56 -7.79
CA MET A 345 -15.87 3.39 -6.88
C MET A 345 -15.78 4.88 -7.22
N SER A 346 -16.83 5.63 -6.88
CA SER A 346 -16.89 7.10 -6.98
C SER A 346 -16.01 7.85 -5.97
N ALA A 347 -15.28 7.15 -5.10
CA ALA A 347 -14.53 7.75 -4.00
C ALA A 347 -13.50 8.79 -4.46
N GLU A 348 -12.87 8.62 -5.62
CA GLU A 348 -11.97 9.63 -6.20
C GLU A 348 -12.73 10.88 -6.66
N CYS A 349 -13.89 10.71 -7.30
CA CYS A 349 -14.79 11.82 -7.64
C CYS A 349 -15.27 12.55 -6.37
N GLU A 350 -15.61 11.82 -5.31
CA GLU A 350 -16.03 12.39 -4.01
C GLU A 350 -14.91 13.18 -3.34
N ARG A 351 -13.66 12.69 -3.37
CA ARG A 351 -12.48 13.43 -2.90
C ARG A 351 -12.27 14.71 -3.71
N LEU A 352 -12.44 14.65 -5.03
CA LEU A 352 -12.35 15.80 -5.92
C LEU A 352 -13.44 16.84 -5.59
N PHE A 353 -14.69 16.41 -5.44
CA PHE A 353 -15.81 17.29 -5.10
C PHE A 353 -15.69 17.89 -3.70
N SER A 354 -15.22 17.12 -2.72
CA SER A 354 -14.95 17.60 -1.36
C SER A 354 -13.90 18.71 -1.37
N ALA A 355 -12.84 18.55 -2.17
CA ALA A 355 -11.84 19.57 -2.33
C ALA A 355 -12.34 20.81 -3.09
N ALA A 356 -13.11 20.61 -4.16
CA ALA A 356 -13.75 21.68 -4.91
C ALA A 356 -14.80 22.42 -4.07
N GLY A 357 -15.43 21.76 -3.09
CA GLY A 357 -16.43 22.36 -2.21
C GLY A 357 -15.92 23.60 -1.47
N ARG A 358 -14.64 23.63 -1.10
CA ARG A 358 -14.00 24.82 -0.49
C ARG A 358 -13.92 26.03 -1.44
N MET A 359 -13.97 25.80 -2.75
CA MET A 359 -14.00 26.84 -3.79
C MET A 359 -15.42 27.30 -4.14
N VAL A 360 -16.44 26.57 -3.67
CA VAL A 360 -17.87 26.83 -3.95
C VAL A 360 -18.57 27.51 -2.75
N THR A 361 -17.95 27.56 -1.57
CA THR A 361 -18.60 28.09 -0.36
C THR A 361 -18.95 29.59 -0.44
N PRO A 362 -20.11 30.03 0.11
CA PRO A 362 -20.60 31.41 -0.03
C PRO A 362 -19.75 32.52 0.62
N ARG A 363 -18.77 32.16 1.46
CA ARG A 363 -18.02 33.12 2.29
C ARG A 363 -16.72 33.63 1.66
N ARG A 364 -16.31 33.13 0.49
CA ARG A 364 -15.22 33.69 -0.33
C ARG A 364 -15.59 33.55 -1.81
N THR A 365 -15.63 34.68 -2.51
CA THR A 365 -15.68 34.85 -3.99
C THR A 365 -16.22 33.66 -4.80
N GLN A 366 -17.43 33.79 -5.33
CA GLN A 366 -18.02 32.82 -6.26
C GLN A 366 -17.14 32.71 -7.52
N LEU A 367 -16.35 31.64 -7.61
CA LEU A 367 -15.55 31.33 -8.80
C LEU A 367 -16.45 30.68 -9.87
N GLU A 368 -16.20 31.00 -11.13
CA GLU A 368 -16.87 30.34 -12.25
C GLU A 368 -16.51 28.83 -12.26
N ALA A 369 -17.46 27.99 -12.67
CA ALA A 369 -17.27 26.54 -12.74
C ALA A 369 -16.04 26.14 -13.57
N ASN A 370 -15.77 26.86 -14.66
CA ASN A 370 -14.59 26.64 -15.50
C ASN A 370 -13.28 26.88 -14.74
N THR A 371 -13.21 27.94 -13.94
CA THR A 371 -12.05 28.26 -13.10
C THR A 371 -11.85 27.19 -12.03
N ILE A 372 -12.92 26.71 -11.41
CA ILE A 372 -12.86 25.63 -10.42
C ILE A 372 -12.32 24.35 -11.06
N ALA A 373 -12.82 23.98 -12.24
CA ALA A 373 -12.36 22.82 -12.99
C ALA A 373 -10.86 22.91 -13.31
N LEU A 374 -10.41 24.05 -13.85
CA LEU A 374 -8.99 24.29 -14.16
C LEU A 374 -8.10 24.19 -12.91
N CYS A 375 -8.52 24.75 -11.78
CA CYS A 375 -7.77 24.63 -10.54
C CYS A 375 -7.67 23.19 -10.02
N GLN A 376 -8.73 22.40 -10.14
CA GLN A 376 -8.68 20.98 -9.72
C GLN A 376 -7.82 20.14 -10.68
N VAL A 377 -7.88 20.40 -11.99
CA VAL A 377 -7.01 19.74 -12.98
C VAL A 377 -5.55 20.08 -12.72
N LEU A 378 -5.23 21.37 -12.56
CA LEU A 378 -3.87 21.81 -12.26
C LEU A 378 -3.36 21.20 -10.96
N ARG A 379 -4.20 21.15 -9.91
CA ARG A 379 -3.84 20.49 -8.66
C ARG A 379 -3.55 19.00 -8.86
N SER A 380 -4.37 18.29 -9.64
CA SER A 380 -4.15 16.87 -9.96
C SER A 380 -2.83 16.68 -10.71
N TRP A 381 -2.54 17.51 -11.71
CA TRP A 381 -1.30 17.43 -12.49
C TRP A 381 -0.05 17.78 -11.67
N LEU A 382 -0.13 18.75 -10.77
CA LEU A 382 0.95 19.07 -9.83
C LEU A 382 1.22 17.90 -8.87
N GLN A 383 0.16 17.26 -8.35
CA GLN A 383 0.31 16.08 -7.48
C GLN A 383 0.86 14.86 -8.24
N ALA A 384 0.50 14.71 -9.51
CA ALA A 384 1.02 13.68 -10.39
C ALA A 384 2.43 13.99 -10.93
N GLY A 385 2.99 15.18 -10.64
CA GLY A 385 4.31 15.60 -11.14
C GLY A 385 4.37 15.85 -12.65
N ILE A 386 3.23 16.06 -13.30
CA ILE A 386 3.14 16.35 -14.75
C ILE A 386 3.55 17.79 -15.05
N VAL A 387 3.31 18.70 -14.10
CA VAL A 387 3.68 20.11 -14.19
C VAL A 387 4.66 20.43 -13.06
N GLU A 388 5.77 21.09 -13.38
CA GLU A 388 6.73 21.58 -12.40
C GLU A 388 6.36 23.01 -11.96
N THR A 389 6.32 23.27 -10.65
CA THR A 389 6.30 24.66 -10.17
C THR A 389 7.69 25.25 -10.34
N SER A 390 7.86 26.15 -11.30
CA SER A 390 9.09 26.93 -11.43
C SER A 390 9.28 27.78 -10.18
N THR A 391 10.06 27.31 -9.23
CA THR A 391 10.59 28.13 -8.13
C THR A 391 11.62 29.09 -8.70
N GLN A 392 11.14 30.19 -9.30
CA GLN A 392 11.98 31.35 -9.53
C GLN A 392 12.11 32.06 -8.18
N TYR A 393 13.26 31.83 -7.53
CA TYR A 393 13.67 32.53 -6.33
C TYR A 393 13.58 34.05 -6.55
N TYR A 394 12.81 34.73 -5.70
CA TYR A 394 12.92 36.17 -5.43
C TYR A 394 12.84 36.40 -3.93
#